data_AF-A0A7S3LSF1-F1
#
_entry.id   AF-A0A7S3LSF1-F1
#
_cell.length_a   1.000
_cell.length_b   1.000
_cell.length_c   1.000
_cell.angle_alpha   90.00
_cell.angle_beta   90.00
_cell.angle_gamma   90.00
#
_symmetry.space_group_name_H-M   'P 1'
#
loop_
_entity.id
_entity.type
_entity.pdbx_description
1 polymer ?
#
loop_
_entity_poly.entity_id
_entity_poly.type
_entity_poly.pdbx_seq_one_letter_code
_entity_poly.pdbx_strand_id
1 'polypeptide(L)'
;MRQLQLTHSSSFLLLFSFCFLLSACGATPPLLTVVGDVTTSTARIVYDPIEAGLHSPSTLKMKVVEEASSRHLVTADVPLSAYPLAVEVRGLRPAVMYKVLFLSAPSSAGQGEASGPRVVGSVSFFTLSSDAAPVHLPVMSCNRVNEDEDVAFAEGISVDQNKRTGAVHLGDQVYADRPVSEARSALERGDGEKASARSAMTRLRNLYRSVFGSASTHAVLSSAPNWMIPDDHDIANNVDGMETVLEVEGWHYSGRG
;
A
#
# COMPACT_ATOMS: atom_id res chain seq x y z
N MET A 1 4.87 13.88 -5.51
CA MET A 1 4.93 12.53 -6.10
C MET A 1 6.22 12.42 -6.90
N ARG A 2 7.03 11.37 -6.70
CA ARG A 2 8.30 11.20 -7.43
C ARG A 2 8.06 10.31 -8.66
N GLN A 3 8.54 10.76 -9.82
CA GLN A 3 8.42 10.03 -11.08
C GLN A 3 9.69 9.24 -11.36
N LEU A 4 9.53 7.99 -11.76
CA LEU A 4 10.62 7.15 -12.26
C LEU A 4 10.36 6.83 -13.72
N GLN A 5 11.17 7.42 -14.59
CA GLN A 5 11.12 7.17 -16.01
C GLN A 5 12.03 6.00 -16.35
N LEU A 6 11.48 4.97 -16.99
CA LEU A 6 12.27 3.88 -17.54
C LEU A 6 13.13 4.40 -18.68
N THR A 7 14.45 4.35 -18.53
CA THR A 7 15.39 4.51 -19.66
C THR A 7 15.74 3.11 -20.17
N HIS A 8 15.51 2.86 -21.45
CA HIS A 8 15.92 1.60 -22.06
C HIS A 8 17.45 1.57 -22.19
N SER A 9 18.16 1.16 -21.13
CA SER A 9 19.57 0.80 -21.23
C SER A 9 19.66 -0.63 -21.77
N SER A 10 20.24 -0.78 -22.95
CA SER A 10 20.63 -2.08 -23.50
C SER A 10 21.87 -2.53 -22.72
N SER A 11 21.68 -3.29 -21.64
CA SER A 11 22.79 -3.83 -20.85
C SER A 11 22.56 -5.30 -20.48
N PHE A 12 23.67 -6.04 -20.57
CA PHE A 12 23.87 -7.49 -20.51
C PHE A 12 22.97 -8.29 -19.55
N LEU A 13 22.45 -9.43 -20.05
CA LEU A 13 21.87 -10.50 -19.24
C LEU A 13 22.93 -11.09 -18.30
N LEU A 14 22.80 -10.83 -17.00
CA LEU A 14 23.30 -11.74 -15.97
C LEU A 14 22.09 -12.55 -15.50
N LEU A 15 22.00 -13.79 -16.00
CA LEU A 15 21.03 -14.80 -15.55
C LEU A 15 21.34 -15.18 -14.11
N PHE A 16 20.84 -14.39 -13.16
CA PHE A 16 20.69 -14.84 -11.78
C PHE A 16 19.35 -15.56 -11.68
N SER A 17 19.39 -16.88 -11.78
CA SER A 17 18.27 -17.75 -11.40
C SER A 17 18.11 -17.69 -9.89
N PHE A 18 17.37 -16.69 -9.40
CA PHE A 18 16.91 -16.63 -8.02
C PHE A 18 15.54 -17.31 -7.95
N CYS A 19 15.55 -18.64 -7.77
CA CYS A 19 14.39 -19.35 -7.27
C CYS A 19 14.19 -18.97 -5.79
N PHE A 20 13.57 -17.82 -5.54
CA PHE A 20 13.04 -17.52 -4.21
C PHE A 20 11.74 -18.30 -4.01
N LEU A 21 11.88 -19.50 -3.47
CA LEU A 21 10.81 -20.16 -2.72
C LEU A 21 10.58 -19.36 -1.43
N LEU A 22 9.81 -18.27 -1.51
CA LEU A 22 9.16 -17.73 -0.32
C LEU A 22 7.92 -18.57 -0.05
N SER A 23 8.16 -19.72 0.59
CA SER A 23 7.11 -20.44 1.29
C SER A 23 6.50 -19.53 2.36
N ALA A 24 5.17 -19.52 2.34
CA ALA A 24 4.26 -18.96 3.32
C ALA A 24 4.67 -19.26 4.77
N CYS A 25 5.45 -18.36 5.36
CA CYS A 25 5.44 -18.16 6.80
C CYS A 25 4.70 -16.84 7.00
N GLY A 26 3.56 -16.86 7.69
CA GLY A 26 2.60 -15.76 7.85
C GLY A 26 3.12 -14.54 8.61
N ALA A 27 4.41 -14.22 8.49
CA ALA A 27 4.97 -12.97 8.98
C ALA A 27 4.55 -11.85 8.04
N THR A 28 3.88 -10.85 8.58
CA THR A 28 3.61 -9.60 7.90
C THR A 28 4.94 -9.01 7.39
N PRO A 29 5.05 -8.65 6.10
CA PRO A 29 6.27 -8.07 5.60
C PRO A 29 6.51 -6.71 6.26
N PRO A 30 7.78 -6.31 6.45
CA PRO A 30 8.11 -5.13 7.23
C PRO A 30 7.70 -3.81 6.51
N LEU A 31 7.48 -3.88 5.20
CA LEU A 31 6.99 -2.78 4.36
C LEU A 31 5.60 -3.11 3.79
N LEU A 32 4.60 -2.29 4.12
CA LEU A 32 3.32 -2.29 3.43
C LEU A 32 3.53 -1.75 2.01
N THR A 33 2.99 -2.46 1.02
CA THR A 33 3.06 -2.09 -0.40
C THR A 33 1.69 -2.21 -1.03
N VAL A 34 1.31 -1.20 -1.80
CA VAL A 34 0.05 -1.15 -2.54
C VAL A 34 0.35 -0.72 -3.97
N VAL A 35 -0.27 -1.37 -4.94
CA VAL A 35 -0.30 -0.90 -6.33
C VAL A 35 -1.71 -0.46 -6.69
N GLY A 36 -1.81 0.69 -7.34
CA GLY A 36 -3.06 1.22 -7.87
C GLY A 36 -2.78 2.11 -9.07
N ASP A 37 -3.84 2.64 -9.66
CA ASP A 37 -3.78 3.58 -10.79
C ASP A 37 -2.84 3.08 -11.92
N VAL A 38 -3.05 1.82 -12.32
CA VAL A 38 -2.25 1.17 -13.36
C VAL A 38 -2.90 1.43 -14.72
N THR A 39 -2.10 1.89 -15.66
CA THR A 39 -2.48 2.13 -17.05
C THR A 39 -1.75 1.16 -17.99
N THR A 40 -1.79 1.43 -19.30
CA THR A 40 -0.97 0.73 -20.30
C THR A 40 0.53 1.02 -20.17
N SER A 41 0.91 2.13 -19.50
CA SER A 41 2.30 2.60 -19.46
C SER A 41 2.79 3.14 -18.12
N THR A 42 1.90 3.19 -17.13
CA THR A 42 2.19 3.71 -15.79
C THR A 42 1.62 2.82 -14.69
N ALA A 43 2.20 2.94 -13.49
CA ALA A 43 1.66 2.35 -12.26
C ALA A 43 2.04 3.24 -11.07
N ARG A 44 1.12 3.40 -10.12
CA ARG A 44 1.40 4.07 -8.85
C ARG A 44 1.64 3.03 -7.76
N ILE A 45 2.82 3.09 -7.15
CA ILE A 45 3.21 2.22 -6.05
C ILE A 45 3.25 3.06 -4.77
N VAL A 46 2.43 2.68 -3.80
CA VAL A 46 2.46 3.25 -2.45
C VAL A 46 3.22 2.28 -1.55
N TYR A 47 4.07 2.82 -0.67
CA TYR A 47 4.77 2.04 0.33
C TYR A 47 4.83 2.78 1.67
N ASP A 48 4.77 2.02 2.77
CA ASP A 48 4.78 2.54 4.14
C ASP A 48 5.54 1.57 5.07
N PRO A 49 6.59 2.00 5.79
CA PRO A 49 7.24 1.16 6.79
C PRO A 49 6.29 0.92 7.95
N ILE A 50 5.94 -0.34 8.19
CA ILE A 50 5.07 -0.75 9.30
C ILE A 50 5.87 -1.31 10.48
N GLU A 51 7.07 -1.83 10.23
CA GLU A 51 8.01 -2.21 11.28
C GLU A 51 8.93 -1.05 11.69
N ALA A 52 9.06 -0.83 13.00
CA ALA A 52 9.91 0.23 13.57
C ALA A 52 11.39 0.11 13.16
N GLY A 53 11.86 -1.10 12.85
CA GLY A 53 13.24 -1.37 12.46
C GLY A 53 13.61 -0.85 11.06
N LEU A 54 12.62 -0.50 10.22
CA LEU A 54 12.89 0.04 8.88
C LEU A 54 13.18 1.54 8.87
N HIS A 55 12.92 2.28 9.95
CA HIS A 55 13.12 3.74 9.98
C HIS A 55 14.60 4.19 9.90
N SER A 56 15.54 3.25 9.81
CA SER A 56 16.96 3.48 9.55
C SER A 56 17.48 2.26 8.79
N PRO A 57 17.49 2.28 7.45
CA PRO A 57 18.07 3.34 6.60
C PRO A 57 17.10 4.44 6.15
N SER A 58 17.65 5.59 5.75
CA SER A 58 16.88 6.73 5.19
C SER A 58 16.37 6.47 3.77
N THR A 59 16.85 5.41 3.10
CA THR A 59 16.47 5.03 1.74
C THR A 59 16.38 3.51 1.57
N LEU A 60 15.50 3.07 0.66
CA LEU A 60 15.44 1.72 0.11
C LEU A 60 15.86 1.72 -1.34
N LYS A 61 16.35 0.58 -1.81
CA LYS A 61 16.55 0.36 -3.25
C LYS A 61 15.30 -0.27 -3.84
N MET A 62 14.62 0.46 -4.71
CA MET A 62 13.47 -0.02 -5.46
C MET A 62 13.94 -0.58 -6.81
N LYS A 63 13.48 -1.78 -7.15
CA LYS A 63 13.81 -2.46 -8.41
C LYS A 63 12.53 -2.87 -9.13
N VAL A 64 12.39 -2.47 -10.39
CA VAL A 64 11.28 -2.86 -11.26
C VAL A 64 11.75 -3.93 -12.23
N VAL A 65 11.07 -5.07 -12.23
CA VAL A 65 11.40 -6.24 -13.05
C VAL A 65 10.19 -6.62 -13.89
N GLU A 66 10.44 -6.88 -15.17
CA GLU A 66 9.48 -7.57 -16.02
C GLU A 66 9.57 -9.07 -15.77
N GLU A 67 8.50 -9.72 -15.30
CA GLU A 67 8.59 -11.12 -14.84
C GLU A 67 8.92 -12.09 -15.98
N ALA A 68 8.21 -11.99 -17.11
CA ALA A 68 8.34 -12.94 -18.23
C ALA A 68 9.75 -13.00 -18.83
N SER A 69 10.43 -11.85 -18.92
CA SER A 69 11.79 -11.74 -19.47
C SER A 69 12.87 -11.68 -18.40
N SER A 70 12.49 -11.62 -17.12
CA SER A 70 13.39 -11.25 -16.01
C SER A 70 14.21 -9.99 -16.29
N ARG A 71 13.70 -9.11 -17.18
CA ARG A 71 14.42 -7.91 -17.60
C ARG A 71 14.33 -6.87 -16.49
N HIS A 72 15.50 -6.43 -16.03
CA HIS A 72 15.58 -5.31 -15.10
C HIS A 72 15.29 -4.02 -15.87
N LEU A 73 14.28 -3.27 -15.43
CA LEU A 73 13.88 -2.05 -16.11
C LEU A 73 14.42 -0.81 -15.42
N VAL A 74 14.27 -0.73 -14.09
CA VAL A 74 14.77 0.40 -13.30
C VAL A 74 15.25 -0.05 -11.94
N THR A 75 16.27 0.62 -11.44
CA THR A 75 16.70 0.61 -10.04
C THR A 75 16.81 2.04 -9.57
N ALA A 76 16.19 2.38 -8.44
CA ALA A 76 16.20 3.73 -7.89
C ALA A 76 16.25 3.69 -6.36
N ASP A 77 16.96 4.65 -5.76
CA ASP A 77 16.88 4.86 -4.31
C ASP A 77 15.64 5.68 -3.99
N VAL A 78 14.75 5.11 -3.18
CA VAL A 78 13.51 5.73 -2.73
C VAL A 78 13.61 6.06 -1.24
N PRO A 79 13.14 7.24 -0.80
CA PRO A 79 13.24 7.62 0.60
C PRO A 79 12.32 6.78 1.47
N LEU A 80 12.70 6.60 2.73
CA LEU A 80 11.81 6.15 3.79
C LEU A 80 11.37 7.35 4.63
N SER A 81 10.13 7.28 5.11
CA SER A 81 9.50 8.33 5.89
C SER A 81 8.63 7.71 6.97
N ALA A 82 8.28 8.50 8.00
CA ALA A 82 7.28 8.12 8.99
C ALA A 82 5.85 8.08 8.42
N TYR A 83 5.67 8.49 7.16
CA TYR A 83 4.40 8.56 6.45
C TYR A 83 4.48 7.75 5.14
N PRO A 84 3.33 7.23 4.66
CA PRO A 84 3.27 6.55 3.38
C PRO A 84 3.76 7.45 2.24
N LEU A 85 4.51 6.86 1.33
CA LEU A 85 5.05 7.53 0.16
C LEU A 85 4.54 6.86 -1.11
N ALA A 86 4.46 7.63 -2.19
CA ALA A 86 4.02 7.15 -3.49
C ALA A 86 5.07 7.47 -4.57
N VAL A 87 5.35 6.46 -5.38
CA VAL A 87 6.20 6.54 -6.56
C VAL A 87 5.38 6.15 -7.78
N GLU A 88 5.54 6.91 -8.85
CA GLU A 88 4.94 6.59 -10.14
C GLU A 88 6.02 5.98 -11.05
N VAL A 89 5.77 4.76 -11.52
CA VAL A 89 6.61 4.08 -12.51
C VAL A 89 6.04 4.39 -13.89
N ARG A 90 6.88 4.86 -14.82
CA ARG A 90 6.47 5.31 -16.16
C ARG A 90 7.27 4.61 -17.26
N GLY A 91 6.68 4.50 -18.45
CA GLY A 91 7.32 3.87 -19.61
C GLY A 91 7.19 2.35 -19.62
N LEU A 92 6.19 1.83 -18.89
CA LEU A 92 5.85 0.41 -18.89
C LEU A 92 5.27 0.02 -20.25
N ARG A 93 5.35 -1.27 -20.57
CA ARG A 93 4.72 -1.84 -21.76
C ARG A 93 3.30 -2.30 -21.42
N PRO A 94 2.33 -2.19 -22.34
CA PRO A 94 0.98 -2.69 -22.11
C PRO A 94 0.96 -4.22 -22.02
N ALA A 95 0.00 -4.77 -21.28
CA ALA A 95 -0.23 -6.20 -21.13
C ALA A 95 1.01 -7.00 -20.65
N VAL A 96 1.76 -6.45 -19.70
CA VAL A 96 2.96 -7.06 -19.15
C VAL A 96 2.89 -7.16 -17.62
N MET A 97 3.32 -8.31 -17.09
CA MET A 97 3.46 -8.54 -15.65
C MET A 97 4.77 -7.94 -15.14
N TYR A 98 4.64 -7.07 -14.13
CA TYR A 98 5.75 -6.43 -13.45
C TYR A 98 5.78 -6.83 -11.99
N LYS A 99 7.00 -6.94 -11.45
CA LYS A 99 7.27 -7.04 -10.02
C LYS A 99 8.16 -5.90 -9.58
N VAL A 100 7.75 -5.22 -8.51
CA VAL A 100 8.54 -4.21 -7.84
C VAL A 100 9.04 -4.79 -6.53
N LEU A 101 10.36 -4.73 -6.33
CA LEU A 101 11.04 -5.19 -5.13
C LEU A 101 11.61 -3.99 -4.39
N PHE A 102 11.35 -3.92 -3.09
CA PHE A 102 11.98 -2.97 -2.18
C PHE A 102 13.05 -3.71 -1.38
N LEU A 103 14.29 -3.24 -1.50
CA LEU A 103 15.47 -3.85 -0.92
C LEU A 103 16.04 -2.93 0.15
N SER A 104 16.23 -3.45 1.36
CA SER A 104 17.02 -2.76 2.39
C SER A 104 18.50 -3.05 2.18
N ALA A 105 19.35 -2.10 2.58
CA ALA A 105 20.78 -2.36 2.70
C ALA A 105 21.04 -3.50 3.70
N PRO A 106 22.18 -4.22 3.57
CA PRO A 106 22.62 -5.16 4.59
C PRO A 106 22.64 -4.50 5.97
N SER A 107 22.11 -5.16 7.00
CA SER A 107 22.28 -4.69 8.37
C SER A 107 23.73 -4.91 8.77
N SER A 108 24.46 -3.84 9.05
CA SER A 108 25.82 -3.88 9.60
C SER A 108 25.84 -4.27 11.09
N ALA A 109 24.67 -4.42 11.72
CA ALA A 109 24.51 -4.79 13.12
C ALA A 109 24.45 -6.32 13.30
N GLY A 110 25.61 -6.97 13.16
CA GLY A 110 25.75 -8.41 13.42
C GLY A 110 27.03 -8.94 12.78
N GLN A 111 28.12 -8.97 13.54
CA GLN A 111 29.38 -9.59 13.11
C GLN A 111 29.14 -11.08 12.78
N GLY A 112 29.14 -11.46 11.49
CA GLY A 112 29.27 -12.87 11.14
C GLY A 112 28.80 -13.29 9.74
N GLU A 113 27.72 -12.72 9.21
CA GLU A 113 27.20 -13.13 7.90
C GLU A 113 27.01 -11.93 6.97
N ALA A 114 27.70 -11.99 5.82
CA ALA A 114 27.47 -11.10 4.69
C ALA A 114 26.09 -11.39 4.08
N SER A 115 25.03 -11.01 4.78
CA SER A 115 23.67 -11.06 4.25
C SER A 115 23.56 -10.01 3.14
N GLY A 116 23.26 -10.46 1.93
CA GLY A 116 23.01 -9.56 0.80
C GLY A 116 21.79 -8.65 1.03
N PRO A 117 21.45 -7.77 0.07
CA PRO A 117 20.25 -6.96 0.15
C PRO A 117 19.01 -7.82 0.44
N ARG A 118 18.25 -7.45 1.46
CA ARG A 118 17.03 -8.16 1.88
C ARG A 118 15.82 -7.54 1.21
N VAL A 119 14.93 -8.37 0.66
CA VAL A 119 13.60 -7.91 0.22
C VAL A 119 12.77 -7.61 1.46
N VAL A 120 12.36 -6.35 1.61
CA VAL A 120 11.53 -5.87 2.73
C VAL A 120 10.10 -5.59 2.31
N GLY A 121 9.83 -5.53 1.02
CA GLY A 121 8.48 -5.48 0.46
C GLY A 121 8.50 -5.80 -1.02
N SER A 122 7.36 -6.25 -1.54
CA SER A 122 7.19 -6.47 -2.96
C SER A 122 5.76 -6.19 -3.40
N VAL A 123 5.58 -5.90 -4.67
CA VAL A 123 4.27 -5.80 -5.29
C VAL A 123 4.33 -6.30 -6.72
N SER A 124 3.32 -7.02 -7.16
CA SER A 124 3.16 -7.48 -8.53
C SER A 124 1.91 -6.86 -9.16
N PHE A 125 1.96 -6.59 -10.46
CA PHE A 125 0.82 -6.06 -11.19
C PHE A 125 0.96 -6.30 -12.70
N PHE A 126 -0.19 -6.41 -13.36
CA PHE A 126 -0.28 -6.48 -14.81
C PHE A 126 -0.69 -5.11 -15.36
N THR A 127 0.05 -4.57 -16.32
CA THR A 127 -0.37 -3.35 -17.03
C THR A 127 -1.57 -3.62 -17.92
N LEU A 128 -2.43 -2.61 -18.09
CA LEU A 128 -3.60 -2.76 -18.94
C LEU A 128 -3.19 -2.97 -20.41
N SER A 129 -4.04 -3.67 -21.16
CA SER A 129 -3.91 -3.79 -22.61
C SER A 129 -4.58 -2.60 -23.30
N SER A 130 -4.08 -2.21 -24.47
CA SER A 130 -4.81 -1.34 -25.40
C SER A 130 -5.98 -2.05 -26.09
N ASP A 131 -5.95 -3.37 -26.10
CA ASP A 131 -6.94 -4.21 -26.77
C ASP A 131 -8.07 -4.58 -25.81
N ALA A 132 -9.26 -4.84 -26.37
CA ALA A 132 -10.46 -5.24 -25.62
C ALA A 132 -10.36 -6.71 -25.13
N ALA A 133 -9.40 -6.98 -24.25
CA ALA A 133 -9.30 -8.26 -23.55
C ALA A 133 -10.33 -8.32 -22.40
N PRO A 134 -10.96 -9.47 -22.16
CA PRO A 134 -11.77 -9.67 -20.97
C PRO A 134 -10.97 -9.36 -19.70
N VAL A 135 -11.58 -8.64 -18.76
CA VAL A 135 -10.98 -8.31 -17.46
C VAL A 135 -11.76 -8.95 -16.33
N HIS A 136 -11.06 -9.36 -15.28
CA HIS A 136 -11.66 -9.86 -14.06
C HIS A 136 -11.35 -8.89 -12.92
N LEU A 137 -12.38 -8.20 -12.45
CA LEU A 137 -12.31 -7.13 -11.45
C LEU A 137 -13.26 -7.44 -10.29
N PRO A 138 -12.81 -8.16 -9.25
CA PRO A 138 -13.55 -8.22 -8.00
C PRO A 138 -13.86 -6.82 -7.49
N VAL A 139 -15.12 -6.62 -7.09
CA VAL A 139 -15.64 -5.39 -6.50
C VAL A 139 -16.03 -5.68 -5.06
N MET A 140 -15.66 -4.79 -4.14
CA MET A 140 -15.79 -5.00 -2.71
C MET A 140 -16.10 -3.73 -1.94
N SER A 141 -16.64 -3.88 -0.74
CA SER A 141 -16.88 -2.83 0.24
C SER A 141 -16.97 -3.46 1.63
N CYS A 142 -16.96 -2.64 2.67
CA CYS A 142 -17.28 -3.06 4.03
C CYS A 142 -16.32 -4.11 4.61
N ASN A 143 -15.01 -3.86 4.50
CA ASN A 143 -13.98 -4.72 5.06
C ASN A 143 -13.89 -4.53 6.58
N ARG A 144 -14.70 -5.28 7.34
CA ARG A 144 -14.75 -5.23 8.81
C ARG A 144 -13.59 -5.94 9.52
N VAL A 145 -12.44 -6.04 8.86
CA VAL A 145 -11.24 -6.76 9.36
C VAL A 145 -10.85 -6.35 10.78
N ASN A 146 -11.04 -5.09 11.16
CA ASN A 146 -10.75 -4.57 12.50
C ASN A 146 -11.89 -4.74 13.52
N GLU A 147 -13.12 -4.98 13.10
CA GLU A 147 -14.29 -5.09 13.97
C GLU A 147 -14.61 -6.55 14.31
N ASP A 148 -14.54 -7.46 13.34
CA ASP A 148 -14.95 -8.86 13.49
C ASP A 148 -13.91 -9.88 13.01
N GLU A 149 -12.70 -9.41 12.65
CA GLU A 149 -11.61 -10.23 12.09
C GLU A 149 -12.04 -11.00 10.82
N ASP A 150 -13.06 -10.52 10.10
CA ASP A 150 -13.50 -11.14 8.85
C ASP A 150 -12.46 -10.95 7.76
N VAL A 151 -11.63 -11.98 7.59
CA VAL A 151 -10.64 -12.09 6.52
C VAL A 151 -11.13 -12.95 5.37
N ALA A 152 -12.32 -13.55 5.46
CA ALA A 152 -12.80 -14.54 4.48
C ALA A 152 -12.86 -13.95 3.07
N PHE A 153 -13.20 -12.67 2.98
CA PHE A 153 -13.19 -11.93 1.73
C PHE A 153 -11.77 -11.78 1.14
N ALA A 154 -10.82 -11.31 1.94
CA ALA A 154 -9.44 -11.12 1.50
C ALA A 154 -8.80 -12.46 1.13
N GLU A 155 -9.11 -13.52 1.88
CA GLU A 155 -8.71 -14.89 1.58
C GLU A 155 -9.31 -15.37 0.26
N GLY A 156 -10.61 -15.16 0.03
CA GLY A 156 -11.30 -15.51 -1.22
C GLY A 156 -10.67 -14.87 -2.45
N ILE A 157 -10.28 -13.59 -2.37
CA ILE A 157 -9.56 -12.91 -3.45
C ILE A 157 -8.12 -13.40 -3.58
N SER A 158 -7.47 -13.70 -2.46
CA SER A 158 -6.07 -14.13 -2.44
C SER A 158 -5.84 -15.47 -3.14
N VAL A 159 -6.83 -16.36 -3.15
CA VAL A 159 -6.75 -17.67 -3.81
C VAL A 159 -6.61 -17.55 -5.34
N ASP A 160 -7.14 -16.48 -5.93
CA ASP A 160 -7.16 -16.25 -7.38
C ASP A 160 -6.29 -15.06 -7.82
N GLN A 161 -5.24 -14.72 -7.05
CA GLN A 161 -4.35 -13.59 -7.34
C GLN A 161 -3.82 -13.55 -8.77
N ASN A 162 -3.51 -14.71 -9.36
CA ASN A 162 -2.98 -14.81 -10.72
C ASN A 162 -4.05 -14.64 -11.83
N LYS A 163 -5.33 -14.51 -11.47
CA LYS A 163 -6.45 -14.45 -12.42
C LYS A 163 -7.17 -13.11 -12.46
N ARG A 164 -6.88 -12.17 -11.55
CA ARG A 164 -7.54 -10.86 -11.55
C ARG A 164 -6.71 -9.81 -12.26
N THR A 165 -7.39 -8.96 -13.02
CA THR A 165 -6.79 -7.78 -13.66
C THR A 165 -6.51 -6.68 -12.63
N GLY A 166 -7.29 -6.66 -11.56
CA GLY A 166 -7.19 -5.71 -10.45
C GLY A 166 -8.37 -5.88 -9.49
N ALA A 167 -8.63 -4.89 -8.66
CA ALA A 167 -9.73 -4.87 -7.69
C ALA A 167 -10.30 -3.46 -7.55
N VAL A 168 -11.59 -3.36 -7.29
CA VAL A 168 -12.27 -2.11 -6.97
C VAL A 168 -12.82 -2.18 -5.55
N HIS A 169 -12.49 -1.20 -4.71
CA HIS A 169 -13.03 -1.04 -3.37
C HIS A 169 -13.91 0.21 -3.29
N LEU A 170 -15.16 0.02 -2.90
CA LEU A 170 -16.21 1.03 -2.86
C LEU A 170 -16.43 1.57 -1.44
N GLY A 171 -15.34 1.81 -0.70
CA GLY A 171 -15.40 2.37 0.65
C GLY A 171 -15.63 1.38 1.78
N ASP A 172 -15.70 1.91 3.00
CA ASP A 172 -15.73 1.18 4.28
C ASP A 172 -14.57 0.20 4.40
N GLN A 173 -13.37 0.70 4.16
CA GLN A 173 -12.15 -0.11 4.14
C GLN A 173 -11.61 -0.36 5.54
N VAL A 174 -11.78 0.59 6.46
CA VAL A 174 -11.10 0.57 7.77
C VAL A 174 -11.99 0.78 8.99
N TYR A 175 -13.24 1.23 8.83
CA TYR A 175 -14.16 1.50 9.96
C TYR A 175 -13.54 2.38 11.06
N ALA A 176 -13.34 3.66 10.73
CA ALA A 176 -12.69 4.69 11.54
C ALA A 176 -13.59 5.31 12.63
N ASP A 177 -14.79 4.80 12.85
CA ASP A 177 -15.78 5.36 13.79
C ASP A 177 -15.26 5.47 15.21
N ARG A 178 -14.63 4.39 15.69
CA ARG A 178 -14.11 4.34 17.05
C ARG A 178 -13.02 5.39 17.30
N PRO A 179 -11.91 5.46 16.53
CA PRO A 179 -10.88 6.46 16.77
C PRO A 179 -11.40 7.91 16.64
N VAL A 180 -12.38 8.16 15.76
CA VAL A 180 -13.00 9.50 15.66
C VAL A 180 -13.88 9.81 16.88
N SER A 181 -14.73 8.87 17.30
CA SER A 181 -15.56 9.02 18.50
C SER A 181 -14.73 9.24 19.77
N GLU A 182 -13.62 8.51 19.91
CA GLU A 182 -12.67 8.69 21.01
C GLU A 182 -12.00 10.07 21.00
N ALA A 183 -11.61 10.57 19.83
CA ALA A 183 -11.01 11.89 19.68
C ALA A 183 -12.01 13.00 20.04
N ARG A 184 -13.26 12.88 19.56
CA ARG A 184 -14.36 13.78 19.91
C ARG A 184 -14.62 13.80 21.42
N SER A 185 -14.73 12.62 22.02
CA SER A 185 -14.95 12.49 23.47
C SER A 185 -13.79 13.08 24.28
N ALA A 186 -12.55 12.97 23.80
CA ALA A 186 -11.38 13.59 24.43
C ALA A 186 -11.44 15.11 24.36
N LEU A 187 -11.87 15.67 23.22
CA LEU A 187 -12.09 17.11 23.04
C LEU A 187 -13.17 17.65 23.99
N GLU A 188 -14.32 16.97 24.07
CA GLU A 188 -15.42 17.35 24.96
C GLU A 188 -15.03 17.35 26.45
N ARG A 189 -14.09 16.46 26.84
CA ARG A 189 -13.54 16.40 28.20
C ARG A 189 -12.36 17.35 28.46
N GLY A 190 -11.84 18.02 27.44
CA GLY A 190 -10.63 18.84 27.57
C GLY A 190 -9.35 18.02 27.82
N ASP A 191 -9.27 16.77 27.37
CA ASP A 191 -8.08 15.91 27.51
C ASP A 191 -7.02 16.32 26.47
N GLY A 192 -6.30 17.43 26.75
CA GLY A 192 -5.52 18.20 25.78
C GLY A 192 -4.66 17.39 24.80
N GLU A 193 -3.87 16.41 25.27
CA GLU A 193 -3.03 15.61 24.38
C GLU A 193 -3.87 14.67 23.49
N LYS A 194 -4.87 13.99 24.07
CA LYS A 194 -5.73 13.05 23.31
C LYS A 194 -6.72 13.77 22.41
N ALA A 195 -7.09 15.00 22.74
CA ALA A 195 -7.93 15.89 21.94
C ALA A 195 -7.19 16.53 20.77
N SER A 196 -5.85 16.42 20.71
CA SER A 196 -5.09 17.06 19.64
C SER A 196 -5.32 16.40 18.28
N ALA A 197 -5.40 17.21 17.22
CA ALA A 197 -5.49 16.74 15.84
C ALA A 197 -4.35 15.77 15.47
N ARG A 198 -3.14 16.00 16.05
CA ARG A 198 -1.99 15.09 15.88
C ARG A 198 -2.25 13.70 16.46
N SER A 199 -2.89 13.63 17.63
CA SER A 199 -3.24 12.35 18.27
C SER A 199 -4.28 11.61 17.45
N ALA A 200 -5.35 12.30 17.03
CA ALA A 200 -6.39 11.73 16.16
C ALA A 200 -5.80 11.20 14.84
N MET A 201 -4.97 11.99 14.16
CA MET A 201 -4.31 11.56 12.93
C MET A 201 -3.35 10.37 13.14
N THR A 202 -2.67 10.30 14.28
CA THR A 202 -1.82 9.15 14.61
C THR A 202 -2.66 7.88 14.78
N ARG A 203 -3.80 7.96 15.48
CA ARG A 203 -4.72 6.83 15.64
C ARG A 203 -5.28 6.36 14.30
N LEU A 204 -5.74 7.29 13.46
CA LEU A 204 -6.23 6.97 12.12
C LEU A 204 -5.15 6.27 11.28
N ARG A 205 -3.91 6.80 11.25
CA ARG A 205 -2.82 6.15 10.53
C ARG A 205 -2.51 4.75 11.05
N ASN A 206 -2.51 4.56 12.36
CA ASN A 206 -2.27 3.25 12.96
C ASN A 206 -3.40 2.27 12.62
N LEU A 207 -4.65 2.73 12.54
CA LEU A 207 -5.77 1.93 12.07
C LEU A 207 -5.56 1.47 10.61
N TYR A 208 -5.26 2.40 9.69
CA TYR A 208 -4.96 2.05 8.29
C TYR A 208 -3.80 1.06 8.18
N ARG A 209 -2.71 1.27 8.93
CA ARG A 209 -1.57 0.33 8.96
C ARG A 209 -1.94 -1.04 9.49
N SER A 210 -2.81 -1.10 10.50
CA SER A 210 -3.28 -2.37 11.06
C SER A 210 -4.13 -3.13 10.05
N VAL A 211 -5.09 -2.47 9.41
CA VAL A 211 -5.99 -3.09 8.44
C VAL A 211 -5.23 -3.49 7.18
N PHE A 212 -4.55 -2.54 6.53
CA PHE A 212 -3.86 -2.79 5.25
C PHE A 212 -2.60 -3.62 5.42
N GLY A 213 -1.96 -3.57 6.60
CA GLY A 213 -0.82 -4.40 6.96
C GLY A 213 -1.19 -5.79 7.47
N SER A 214 -2.47 -6.12 7.64
CA SER A 214 -2.86 -7.51 7.90
C SER A 214 -2.42 -8.40 6.73
N ALA A 215 -1.99 -9.64 7.02
CA ALA A 215 -1.40 -10.50 5.99
C ALA A 215 -2.33 -10.74 4.80
N SER A 216 -3.63 -10.98 5.07
CA SER A 216 -4.65 -11.22 4.04
C SER A 216 -4.90 -9.97 3.19
N THR A 217 -5.12 -8.81 3.83
CA THR A 217 -5.35 -7.55 3.11
C THR A 217 -4.12 -7.13 2.33
N HIS A 218 -2.93 -7.24 2.91
CA HIS A 218 -1.70 -6.89 2.21
C HIS A 218 -1.45 -7.81 1.00
N ALA A 219 -1.75 -9.11 1.11
CA ALA A 219 -1.66 -10.03 -0.02
C ALA A 219 -2.56 -9.59 -1.18
N VAL A 220 -3.76 -9.07 -0.89
CA VAL A 220 -4.63 -8.44 -1.90
C VAL A 220 -4.01 -7.13 -2.42
N LEU A 221 -3.62 -6.21 -1.56
CA LEU A 221 -3.13 -4.89 -1.99
C LEU A 221 -1.82 -4.94 -2.79
N SER A 222 -1.02 -6.00 -2.62
CA SER A 222 0.30 -6.16 -3.24
C SER A 222 0.35 -7.12 -4.43
N SER A 223 -0.76 -7.73 -4.86
CA SER A 223 -0.75 -8.74 -5.93
C SER A 223 -1.37 -8.29 -7.26
N ALA A 224 -2.15 -7.21 -7.27
CA ALA A 224 -2.75 -6.65 -8.48
C ALA A 224 -3.14 -5.17 -8.25
N PRO A 225 -3.42 -4.39 -9.31
CA PRO A 225 -3.92 -3.01 -9.20
C PRO A 225 -5.18 -2.90 -8.33
N ASN A 226 -5.24 -1.90 -7.46
CA ASN A 226 -6.41 -1.60 -6.62
C ASN A 226 -6.90 -0.17 -6.90
N TRP A 227 -8.18 -0.02 -7.16
CA TRP A 227 -8.87 1.26 -7.24
C TRP A 227 -9.78 1.36 -6.03
N MET A 228 -9.50 2.33 -5.16
CA MET A 228 -10.16 2.46 -3.87
C MET A 228 -10.76 3.85 -3.77
N ILE A 229 -12.05 3.91 -3.48
CA ILE A 229 -12.75 5.15 -3.12
C ILE A 229 -13.11 5.08 -1.64
N PRO A 230 -13.01 6.19 -0.89
CA PRO A 230 -13.48 6.23 0.49
C PRO A 230 -15.01 6.26 0.55
N ASP A 231 -15.58 5.77 1.65
CA ASP A 231 -16.97 6.02 2.07
C ASP A 231 -17.00 6.53 3.51
N ASP A 232 -18.17 6.70 4.10
CA ASP A 232 -18.36 7.35 5.39
C ASP A 232 -17.56 6.68 6.53
N HIS A 233 -17.57 5.36 6.65
CA HIS A 233 -16.81 4.65 7.67
C HIS A 233 -15.28 4.71 7.47
N ASP A 234 -14.75 5.26 6.38
CA ASP A 234 -13.32 5.53 6.24
C ASP A 234 -12.88 6.80 7.00
N ILE A 235 -13.85 7.63 7.41
CA ILE A 235 -13.63 8.84 8.21
C ILE A 235 -14.50 8.79 9.46
N ALA A 236 -15.82 8.85 9.30
CA ALA A 236 -16.80 8.71 10.36
C ALA A 236 -18.19 8.41 9.75
N ASN A 237 -18.92 7.44 10.31
CA ASN A 237 -20.26 7.07 9.87
C ASN A 237 -21.21 8.28 9.71
N ASN A 238 -21.94 8.31 8.60
CA ASN A 238 -22.89 9.36 8.23
C ASN A 238 -22.29 10.77 8.37
N VAL A 239 -21.19 11.05 7.64
CA VAL A 239 -20.53 12.37 7.65
C VAL A 239 -21.50 13.53 7.39
N ASP A 240 -22.58 13.29 6.63
CA ASP A 240 -23.64 14.27 6.34
C ASP A 240 -24.37 14.76 7.61
N GLY A 241 -24.38 13.96 8.70
CA GLY A 241 -24.91 14.36 10.00
C GLY A 241 -23.92 15.13 10.88
N MET A 242 -22.67 15.31 10.43
CA MET A 242 -21.60 16.02 11.15
C MET A 242 -21.41 17.45 10.64
N GLU A 243 -22.47 18.25 10.60
CA GLU A 243 -22.36 19.73 10.47
C GLU A 243 -21.54 20.38 11.61
N THR A 244 -21.20 19.63 12.64
CA THR A 244 -20.65 20.16 13.89
C THR A 244 -19.18 19.78 14.06
N VAL A 245 -18.30 20.73 13.71
CA VAL A 245 -17.00 21.00 14.35
C VAL A 245 -15.85 20.05 14.00
N LEU A 246 -15.22 20.32 12.87
CA LEU A 246 -13.76 20.18 12.72
C LEU A 246 -13.19 21.50 12.20
N GLU A 247 -13.25 22.55 13.03
CA GLU A 247 -12.29 23.67 12.90
C GLU A 247 -10.92 23.18 13.37
N VAL A 248 -10.24 22.39 12.53
CA VAL A 248 -8.81 22.13 12.69
C VAL A 248 -8.10 23.24 11.93
N GLU A 249 -7.54 24.20 12.67
CA GLU A 249 -6.64 25.28 12.23
C GLU A 249 -6.49 25.42 10.70
N GLY A 250 -7.51 26.04 10.07
CA GLY A 250 -7.43 26.49 8.67
C GLY A 250 -8.23 25.71 7.61
N TRP A 251 -8.97 24.65 7.97
CA TRP A 251 -9.89 23.98 7.04
C TRP A 251 -11.35 24.36 7.34
N HIS A 252 -11.88 25.38 6.66
CA HIS A 252 -13.32 25.65 6.64
C HIS A 252 -13.97 24.80 5.56
N TYR A 253 -14.75 23.80 5.96
CA TYR A 253 -15.73 23.16 5.09
C TYR A 253 -17.11 23.75 5.39
N SER A 254 -17.73 24.41 4.40
CA SER A 254 -19.12 24.86 4.46
C SER A 254 -19.91 24.16 3.36
N GLY A 255 -20.41 22.97 3.64
CA GLY A 255 -21.46 22.35 2.84
C GLY A 255 -22.80 22.91 3.30
N ARG A 256 -23.56 23.58 2.42
CA ARG A 256 -24.98 23.85 2.66
C ARG A 256 -25.77 22.64 2.15
N GLY A 257 -26.54 22.01 3.02
CA GLY A 257 -27.76 21.30 2.63
C GLY A 257 -28.85 22.28 2.20
#